data_AF-A0A1V8V6L0-F1
#
_entry.id   AF-A0A1V8V6L0-F1
#
_cell.length_a   1.000
_cell.length_b   1.000
_cell.length_c   1.000
_cell.angle_alpha   90.00
_cell.angle_beta   90.00
_cell.angle_gamma   90.00
#
_symmetry.space_group_name_H-M   'P 1'
#
loop_
_entity.id
_entity.type
_entity.pdbx_description
1 polymer ?
#
loop_
_entity_poly.entity_id
_entity_poly.type
_entity_poly.pdbx_seq_one_letter_code
_entity_poly.pdbx_strand_id
1 'polypeptide(L)'
;MAGSDRYDDTDGIPSRTEVIEICRSPSREVLSAADTDPEVVRLRGFAIKHGSVDVSEFRTQREAYRLVDPDILKIPQVYTFFQQDEEGFLVMEHVPGRTVSTLDSRSVAAVADALIHLHGFTGSTPGPVSGGTSKGLLWDNDEPIDFTSKDHLEEHLNRRLIHTARRIDLSDCELSFTHLDPVPRNIRFTHDGRACLLDWGSAGYYPRWLERCALRLNTGRNGIDTEFCRLLEEALQPASVLEETEQFYICQMLSVVYNSIRYSW
;
A
#
# COMPACT_ATOMS: atom_id res chain seq x y z
N MET A 1 9.12 13.20 -27.71
CA MET A 1 8.42 12.06 -28.32
C MET A 1 8.13 11.07 -27.21
N ALA A 2 6.94 11.16 -26.62
CA ALA A 2 6.51 10.26 -25.56
C ALA A 2 6.04 8.95 -26.21
N GLY A 3 6.70 7.84 -25.87
CA GLY A 3 6.31 6.51 -26.33
C GLY A 3 4.94 6.17 -25.76
N SER A 4 3.97 5.94 -26.64
CA SER A 4 2.73 5.28 -26.28
C SER A 4 3.04 3.81 -26.07
N ASP A 5 3.11 3.39 -24.80
CA ASP A 5 3.02 1.98 -24.44
C ASP A 5 1.67 1.47 -24.94
N ARG A 6 1.69 0.78 -26.09
CA ARG A 6 0.56 0.03 -26.61
C ARG A 6 0.35 -1.17 -25.69
N TYR A 7 -0.64 -1.06 -24.83
CA TYR A 7 -1.16 -2.19 -24.07
C TYR A 7 -1.87 -3.13 -25.05
N ASP A 8 -1.45 -4.38 -25.11
CA ASP A 8 -2.02 -5.42 -25.98
C ASP A 8 -3.53 -5.55 -25.75
N ASP A 9 -4.29 -5.46 -26.85
CA ASP A 9 -5.71 -5.82 -26.94
C ASP A 9 -5.82 -7.32 -26.64
N THR A 10 -6.04 -7.66 -25.38
CA THR A 10 -6.51 -8.99 -24.98
C THR A 10 -8.04 -8.93 -24.97
N ASP A 11 -8.66 -9.82 -25.75
CA ASP A 11 -10.11 -9.96 -25.85
C ASP A 11 -10.75 -9.95 -24.44
N GLY A 12 -11.51 -8.89 -24.14
CA GLY A 12 -12.31 -8.79 -22.93
C GLY A 12 -11.90 -7.69 -21.93
N ILE A 13 -10.73 -7.06 -22.03
CA ILE A 13 -10.41 -5.88 -21.20
C ILE A 13 -11.40 -4.75 -21.56
N PRO A 14 -12.02 -4.07 -20.57
CA PRO A 14 -12.90 -2.95 -20.84
C PRO A 14 -12.19 -1.80 -21.56
N SER A 15 -12.84 -1.23 -22.58
CA SER A 15 -12.31 -0.02 -23.24
C SER A 15 -12.34 1.18 -22.29
N ARG A 16 -11.54 2.22 -22.56
CA ARG A 16 -11.56 3.46 -21.75
C ARG A 16 -12.96 4.05 -21.63
N THR A 17 -13.69 4.10 -22.74
CA THR A 17 -15.08 4.59 -22.77
C THR A 17 -15.98 3.79 -21.84
N GLU A 18 -15.91 2.46 -21.91
CA GLU A 18 -16.71 1.58 -21.07
C GLU A 18 -16.37 1.74 -19.58
N VAL A 19 -15.07 1.88 -19.25
CA VAL A 19 -14.59 2.16 -17.88
C VAL A 19 -15.19 3.46 -17.35
N ILE A 20 -15.13 4.54 -18.14
CA ILE A 20 -15.67 5.84 -17.74
C ILE A 20 -17.20 5.78 -17.57
N GLU A 21 -17.89 5.13 -18.50
CA GLU A 21 -19.35 4.99 -18.47
C GLU A 21 -19.83 4.22 -17.24
N ILE A 22 -19.17 3.11 -16.88
CA ILE A 22 -19.57 2.34 -15.68
C ILE A 22 -19.30 3.11 -14.39
N CYS A 23 -18.15 3.81 -14.27
CA CYS A 23 -17.84 4.62 -13.08
C CYS A 23 -18.86 5.74 -12.86
N ARG A 24 -19.45 6.27 -13.94
CA ARG A 24 -20.48 7.33 -13.88
C ARG A 24 -21.90 6.78 -13.77
N SER A 25 -22.09 5.47 -13.89
CA SER A 25 -23.43 4.88 -13.86
C SER A 25 -24.04 4.96 -12.46
N PRO A 26 -25.31 5.40 -12.33
CA PRO A 26 -26.03 5.33 -11.05
C PRO A 26 -26.29 3.91 -10.56
N SER A 27 -26.24 2.91 -11.45
CA SER A 27 -26.49 1.49 -11.13
C SER A 27 -25.22 0.65 -11.00
N ARG A 28 -24.05 1.29 -10.91
CA ARG A 28 -22.76 0.59 -10.77
C ARG A 28 -22.67 -0.19 -9.47
N GLU A 29 -22.01 -1.34 -9.51
CA GLU A 29 -21.71 -2.14 -8.33
C GLU A 29 -20.46 -1.59 -7.66
N VAL A 30 -20.63 -0.85 -6.56
CA VAL A 30 -19.52 -0.29 -5.77
C VAL A 30 -18.97 -1.36 -4.83
N LEU A 31 -17.65 -1.56 -4.88
CA LEU A 31 -16.90 -2.51 -4.06
C LEU A 31 -16.21 -1.84 -2.86
N SER A 32 -15.88 -0.55 -2.96
CA SER A 32 -15.32 0.25 -1.87
C SER A 32 -16.39 0.62 -0.83
N ALA A 33 -15.97 1.26 0.27
CA ALA A 33 -16.93 1.87 1.18
C ALA A 33 -17.60 3.10 0.54
N ALA A 34 -18.74 3.53 1.08
CA ALA A 34 -19.40 4.75 0.63
C ALA A 34 -18.52 5.99 0.89
N ASP A 35 -18.62 6.98 0.00
CA ASP A 35 -17.96 8.28 0.10
C ASP A 35 -16.42 8.22 0.22
N THR A 36 -15.79 7.16 -0.29
CA THR A 36 -14.33 7.07 -0.38
C THR A 36 -13.83 7.56 -1.72
N ASP A 37 -12.77 8.36 -1.71
CA ASP A 37 -11.94 8.62 -2.88
C ASP A 37 -10.56 7.99 -2.64
N PRO A 38 -10.06 7.15 -3.56
CA PRO A 38 -10.70 6.65 -4.79
C PRO A 38 -11.82 5.62 -4.56
N GLU A 39 -12.83 5.63 -5.43
CA GLU A 39 -13.92 4.64 -5.45
C GLU A 39 -13.50 3.40 -6.25
N VAL A 40 -13.98 2.23 -5.85
CA VAL A 40 -13.76 0.98 -6.59
C VAL A 40 -15.09 0.42 -7.06
N VAL A 41 -15.24 0.21 -8.37
CA VAL A 41 -16.45 -0.32 -8.99
C VAL A 41 -16.17 -1.63 -9.72
N ARG A 42 -17.16 -2.50 -9.79
CA ARG A 42 -17.07 -3.75 -10.53
C ARG A 42 -17.60 -3.60 -11.95
N LEU A 43 -16.86 -4.15 -12.90
CA LEU A 43 -17.32 -4.35 -14.27
C LEU A 43 -16.92 -5.75 -14.71
N ARG A 44 -17.89 -6.66 -14.86
CA ARG A 44 -17.64 -8.05 -15.27
C ARG A 44 -16.64 -8.74 -14.32
N GLY A 45 -15.49 -9.17 -14.82
CA GLY A 45 -14.39 -9.77 -14.06
C GLY A 45 -13.33 -8.77 -13.58
N PHE A 46 -13.60 -7.47 -13.68
CA PHE A 46 -12.66 -6.39 -13.37
C PHE A 46 -13.13 -5.55 -12.19
N ALA A 47 -12.16 -5.09 -11.41
CA ALA A 47 -12.31 -4.01 -10.45
C ALA A 47 -11.67 -2.77 -11.06
N ILE A 48 -12.39 -1.66 -11.02
CA ILE A 48 -11.95 -0.37 -11.55
C ILE A 48 -11.86 0.58 -10.37
N LYS A 49 -10.63 1.00 -10.03
CA LYS A 49 -10.37 2.04 -9.04
C LYS A 49 -10.29 3.37 -9.77
N HIS A 50 -11.06 4.37 -9.36
CA HIS A 50 -11.07 5.68 -10.00
C HIS A 50 -11.19 6.83 -8.99
N GLY A 51 -10.68 8.01 -9.36
CA GLY A 51 -10.54 9.16 -8.45
C GLY A 51 -9.07 9.58 -8.31
N SER A 52 -8.61 9.79 -7.07
CA SER A 52 -7.21 10.19 -6.76
C SER A 52 -6.15 9.09 -6.92
N VAL A 53 -6.50 7.97 -7.58
CA VAL A 53 -5.53 6.93 -7.97
C VAL A 53 -4.58 7.47 -9.05
N ASP A 54 -3.31 7.11 -8.98
CA ASP A 54 -2.31 7.55 -9.95
C ASP A 54 -1.49 6.39 -10.54
N VAL A 55 -0.60 6.76 -11.47
CA VAL A 55 0.25 5.80 -12.18
C VAL A 55 1.25 5.08 -11.26
N SER A 56 1.58 5.67 -10.10
CA SER A 56 2.52 5.06 -9.15
C SER A 56 1.90 3.80 -8.54
N GLU A 57 0.62 3.84 -8.17
CA GLU A 57 -0.10 2.65 -7.67
C GLU A 57 -0.14 1.54 -8.72
N PHE A 58 -0.48 1.87 -9.97
CA PHE A 58 -0.48 0.90 -11.08
C PHE A 58 0.89 0.21 -11.22
N ARG A 59 1.97 0.98 -11.18
CA ARG A 59 3.33 0.45 -11.38
C ARG A 59 3.80 -0.36 -10.18
N THR A 60 3.51 0.10 -8.97
CA THR A 60 3.84 -0.61 -7.73
C THR A 60 3.11 -1.95 -7.65
N GLN A 61 1.80 -1.99 -7.91
CA GLN A 61 1.03 -3.24 -7.93
C GLN A 61 1.51 -4.19 -9.04
N ARG A 62 1.84 -3.66 -10.23
CA ARG A 62 2.40 -4.47 -11.33
C ARG A 62 3.73 -5.09 -10.95
N GLU A 63 4.57 -4.36 -10.23
CA GLU A 63 5.86 -4.87 -9.77
C GLU A 63 5.67 -5.96 -8.73
N ALA A 64 4.80 -5.73 -7.74
CA ALA A 64 4.47 -6.75 -6.76
C ALA A 64 3.98 -8.04 -7.41
N TYR A 65 3.07 -7.94 -8.40
CA TYR A 65 2.57 -9.09 -9.17
C TYR A 65 3.68 -9.89 -9.86
N ARG A 66 4.76 -9.22 -10.31
CA ARG A 66 5.88 -9.87 -11.01
C ARG A 66 6.87 -10.53 -10.05
N LEU A 67 7.08 -9.93 -8.89
CA LEU A 67 8.11 -10.35 -7.95
C LEU A 67 7.64 -11.52 -7.09
N VAL A 68 6.38 -11.50 -6.64
CA VAL A 68 5.95 -12.44 -5.61
C VAL A 68 5.77 -13.86 -6.14
N ASP A 69 5.96 -14.84 -5.25
CA ASP A 69 5.58 -16.21 -5.51
C ASP A 69 4.04 -16.29 -5.39
N PRO A 70 3.32 -16.65 -6.47
CA PRO A 70 1.87 -16.72 -6.43
C PRO A 70 1.35 -17.80 -5.47
N ASP A 71 2.14 -18.79 -5.10
CA ASP A 71 1.74 -19.80 -4.12
C ASP A 71 1.75 -19.25 -2.67
N ILE A 72 2.50 -18.16 -2.43
CA ILE A 72 2.57 -17.48 -1.14
C ILE A 72 1.55 -16.32 -1.07
N LEU A 73 1.53 -15.45 -2.09
CA LEU A 73 0.74 -14.23 -2.08
C LEU A 73 0.07 -13.99 -3.44
N LYS A 74 -1.26 -13.83 -3.43
CA LYS A 74 -2.01 -13.40 -4.62
C LYS A 74 -1.98 -11.88 -4.74
N ILE A 75 -1.59 -11.38 -5.91
CA ILE A 75 -1.76 -9.98 -6.30
C ILE A 75 -2.80 -9.92 -7.42
N PRO A 76 -3.80 -9.00 -7.37
CA PRO A 76 -4.66 -8.77 -8.52
C PRO A 76 -3.84 -8.26 -9.71
N GLN A 77 -3.98 -8.89 -10.87
CA GLN A 77 -3.31 -8.41 -12.07
C GLN A 77 -3.83 -7.02 -12.46
N VAL A 78 -2.94 -6.08 -12.72
CA VAL A 78 -3.31 -4.78 -13.31
C VAL A 78 -3.23 -4.86 -14.83
N TYR A 79 -4.22 -4.29 -15.51
CA TYR A 79 -4.35 -4.35 -16.96
C TYR A 79 -3.99 -3.02 -17.61
N THR A 80 -4.55 -1.92 -17.12
CA THR A 80 -4.25 -0.59 -17.66
C THR A 80 -4.48 0.49 -16.61
N PHE A 81 -3.78 1.61 -16.82
CA PHE A 81 -4.01 2.86 -16.14
C PHE A 81 -4.12 3.98 -17.18
N PHE A 82 -5.07 4.88 -16.98
CA PHE A 82 -5.16 6.12 -17.74
C PHE A 82 -5.75 7.24 -16.88
N GLN A 83 -5.48 8.48 -17.28
CA GLN A 83 -6.09 9.66 -16.68
C GLN A 83 -7.03 10.31 -17.69
N GLN A 84 -8.15 10.82 -17.18
CA GLN A 84 -9.02 11.75 -17.88
C GLN A 84 -9.25 12.95 -16.96
N ASP A 85 -8.89 14.13 -17.46
CA ASP A 85 -8.86 15.36 -16.66
C ASP A 85 -7.96 15.17 -15.42
N GLU A 86 -8.48 15.37 -14.21
CA GLU A 86 -7.74 15.16 -12.95
C GLU A 86 -8.00 13.77 -12.33
N GLU A 87 -8.83 12.94 -12.97
CA GLU A 87 -9.26 11.64 -12.46
C GLU A 87 -8.40 10.51 -13.05
N GLY A 88 -7.82 9.67 -12.19
CA GLY A 88 -7.16 8.45 -12.60
C GLY A 88 -8.13 7.28 -12.67
N PHE A 89 -7.84 6.32 -13.56
CA PHE A 89 -8.58 5.07 -13.72
C PHE A 89 -7.59 3.92 -13.77
N LEU A 90 -7.71 2.99 -12.81
CA LEU A 90 -6.91 1.77 -12.70
C LEU A 90 -7.82 0.56 -12.90
N VAL A 91 -7.58 -0.19 -13.96
CA VAL A 91 -8.31 -1.42 -14.27
C VAL A 91 -7.49 -2.62 -13.82
N MET A 92 -8.06 -3.44 -12.94
CA MET A 92 -7.40 -4.61 -12.36
C MET A 92 -8.35 -5.82 -12.26
N GLU A 93 -7.78 -6.99 -12.01
CA GLU A 93 -8.50 -8.23 -11.75
C GLU A 93 -9.44 -8.06 -10.55
N HIS A 94 -10.72 -8.40 -10.72
CA HIS A 94 -11.60 -8.57 -9.56
C HIS A 94 -11.37 -9.97 -8.98
N VAL A 95 -10.68 -10.03 -7.84
CA VAL A 95 -10.41 -11.30 -7.14
C VAL A 95 -11.64 -11.68 -6.32
N PRO A 96 -12.36 -12.77 -6.66
CA PRO A 96 -13.43 -13.27 -5.81
C PRO A 96 -12.83 -13.85 -4.53
N GLY A 97 -13.47 -13.61 -3.40
CA GLY A 97 -12.96 -14.10 -2.13
C GLY A 97 -13.72 -13.55 -0.94
N ARG A 98 -13.40 -14.10 0.23
CA ARG A 98 -13.94 -13.61 1.49
C ARG A 98 -13.10 -12.44 2.01
N THR A 99 -13.77 -11.39 2.47
CA THR A 99 -13.15 -10.37 3.31
C THR A 99 -12.81 -10.98 4.67
N VAL A 100 -11.81 -10.42 5.34
CA VAL A 100 -11.49 -10.75 6.73
C VAL A 100 -12.65 -10.30 7.62
N SER A 101 -13.57 -11.21 7.93
CA SER A 101 -14.66 -10.95 8.89
C SER A 101 -14.36 -11.52 10.28
N THR A 102 -13.36 -12.40 10.39
CA THR A 102 -12.96 -13.07 11.62
C THR A 102 -11.44 -13.04 11.76
N LEU A 103 -10.97 -12.61 12.93
CA LEU A 103 -9.56 -12.56 13.31
C LEU A 103 -9.12 -13.97 13.72
N ASP A 104 -8.98 -14.87 12.75
CA ASP A 104 -8.45 -16.21 13.02
C ASP A 104 -6.93 -16.26 12.82
N SER A 105 -6.24 -17.01 13.67
CA SER A 105 -4.77 -17.07 13.68
C SER A 105 -4.16 -17.56 12.37
N ARG A 106 -4.87 -18.38 11.57
CA ARG A 106 -4.36 -18.85 10.27
C ARG A 106 -4.36 -17.72 9.25
N SER A 107 -5.42 -16.92 9.23
CA SER A 107 -5.51 -15.73 8.37
C SER A 107 -4.40 -14.73 8.72
N VAL A 108 -4.16 -14.47 10.01
CA VAL A 108 -3.06 -13.57 10.45
C VAL A 108 -1.70 -14.11 10.04
N ALA A 109 -1.44 -15.41 10.25
CA ALA A 109 -0.19 -16.05 9.86
C ALA A 109 0.06 -15.95 8.34
N ALA A 110 -0.96 -16.23 7.51
CA ALA A 110 -0.83 -16.14 6.05
C ALA A 110 -0.50 -14.71 5.58
N VAL A 111 -1.04 -13.68 6.23
CA VAL A 111 -0.71 -12.28 5.92
C VAL A 111 0.71 -11.95 6.40
N ALA A 112 1.12 -12.46 7.55
CA ALA A 112 2.49 -12.29 8.04
C ALA A 112 3.51 -12.91 7.07
N ASP A 113 3.26 -14.15 6.61
CA ASP A 113 4.10 -14.85 5.63
C ASP A 113 4.17 -14.07 4.32
N ALA A 114 3.05 -13.52 3.85
CA ALA A 114 3.01 -12.67 2.66
C ALA A 114 3.84 -11.39 2.81
N LEU A 115 3.78 -10.71 3.96
CA LEU A 115 4.59 -9.52 4.22
C LEU A 115 6.08 -9.86 4.37
N ILE A 116 6.42 -10.98 5.01
CA ILE A 116 7.81 -11.46 5.08
C ILE A 116 8.35 -11.75 3.68
N HIS A 117 7.55 -12.39 2.83
CA HIS A 117 7.90 -12.64 1.43
C HIS A 117 8.13 -11.33 0.66
N LEU A 118 7.24 -10.35 0.82
CA LEU A 118 7.40 -9.03 0.21
C LEU A 118 8.68 -8.32 0.67
N HIS A 119 9.00 -8.38 1.98
CA HIS A 119 10.18 -7.73 2.52
C HIS A 119 11.50 -8.30 1.96
N GLY A 120 11.48 -9.49 1.37
CA GLY A 120 12.64 -10.10 0.70
C GLY A 120 13.04 -9.40 -0.60
N PHE A 121 12.20 -8.53 -1.16
CA PHE A 121 12.53 -7.75 -2.35
C PHE A 121 13.04 -6.36 -1.96
N THR A 122 14.10 -5.90 -2.61
CA THR A 122 14.83 -4.70 -2.19
C THR A 122 14.98 -3.68 -3.31
N GLY A 123 15.09 -2.41 -2.94
CA GLY A 123 15.23 -1.28 -3.86
C GLY A 123 16.27 -0.27 -3.37
N SER A 124 16.68 0.63 -4.28
CA SER A 124 17.70 1.65 -3.97
C SER A 124 17.13 3.02 -3.62
N THR A 125 15.91 3.31 -4.08
CA THR A 125 15.28 4.62 -3.95
C THR A 125 14.02 4.48 -3.12
N PRO A 126 13.87 5.23 -2.02
CA PRO A 126 12.68 5.15 -1.20
C PRO A 126 11.47 5.74 -1.92
N GLY A 127 10.30 5.17 -1.67
CA GLY A 127 9.06 5.61 -2.31
C GLY A 127 8.40 4.54 -3.20
N PRO A 128 7.33 4.91 -3.92
CA PRO A 128 6.70 4.04 -4.92
C PRO A 128 7.70 3.54 -5.96
N VAL A 129 7.48 2.36 -6.55
CA VAL A 129 8.46 1.64 -7.40
C VAL A 129 9.01 2.47 -8.56
N SER A 130 8.20 3.39 -9.11
CA SER A 130 8.62 4.26 -10.22
C SER A 130 8.94 5.70 -9.80
N GLY A 131 9.17 5.92 -8.51
CA GLY A 131 9.11 7.24 -7.91
C GLY A 131 7.70 7.81 -7.87
N GLY A 132 7.60 9.04 -7.37
CA GLY A 132 6.35 9.74 -7.11
C GLY A 132 6.13 9.94 -5.61
N THR A 133 4.94 10.43 -5.29
CA THR A 133 4.59 10.85 -3.94
C THR A 133 4.37 9.67 -3.02
N SER A 134 5.00 9.73 -1.84
CA SER A 134 4.75 8.77 -0.76
C SER A 134 3.41 9.08 -0.11
N LYS A 135 2.53 8.08 0.00
CA LYS A 135 1.15 8.22 0.51
C LYS A 135 0.87 7.27 1.67
N GLY A 136 -0.17 7.57 2.44
CA GLY A 136 -0.60 6.78 3.59
C GLY A 136 -0.25 7.40 4.95
N LEU A 137 -0.52 6.65 6.02
CA LEU A 137 -0.52 7.15 7.41
C LEU A 137 0.83 7.70 7.93
N LEU A 138 1.92 7.41 7.23
CA LEU A 138 3.27 7.80 7.62
C LEU A 138 3.67 9.19 7.12
N TRP A 139 2.93 9.75 6.18
CA TRP A 139 3.29 10.96 5.46
C TRP A 139 2.21 12.02 5.63
N ASP A 140 2.62 13.29 5.52
CA ASP A 140 1.70 14.42 5.59
C ASP A 140 0.99 14.57 4.24
N ASN A 141 -0.34 14.48 4.26
CA ASN A 141 -1.15 14.65 3.04
C ASN A 141 -1.13 16.09 2.51
N ASP A 142 -0.86 17.08 3.37
CA ASP A 142 -0.80 18.49 3.00
C ASP A 142 0.59 18.90 2.48
N GLU A 143 1.61 18.08 2.69
CA GLU A 143 2.98 18.28 2.21
C GLU A 143 3.46 17.05 1.41
N PRO A 144 2.95 16.86 0.17
CA PRO A 144 3.38 15.77 -0.71
C PRO A 144 4.89 15.71 -0.84
N ILE A 145 5.45 14.50 -0.74
CA ILE A 145 6.89 14.28 -0.82
C ILE A 145 7.28 13.13 -1.73
N ASP A 146 8.22 13.44 -2.63
CA ASP A 146 8.85 12.52 -3.55
C ASP A 146 10.31 12.34 -3.10
N PHE A 147 10.61 11.19 -2.50
CA PHE A 147 11.98 10.91 -2.09
C PHE A 147 12.84 10.49 -3.28
N THR A 148 14.08 10.96 -3.30
CA THR A 148 15.03 10.73 -4.40
C THR A 148 16.22 9.89 -3.96
N SER A 149 16.44 9.74 -2.65
CA SER A 149 17.52 8.96 -2.05
C SER A 149 17.21 8.62 -0.59
N LYS A 150 17.97 7.68 -0.01
CA LYS A 150 17.96 7.39 1.43
C LYS A 150 18.30 8.62 2.26
N ASP A 151 19.29 9.41 1.83
CA ASP A 151 19.68 10.65 2.51
C ASP A 151 18.52 11.66 2.55
N HIS A 152 17.74 11.78 1.48
CA HIS A 152 16.58 12.67 1.45
C HIS A 152 15.49 12.20 2.43
N LEU A 153 15.21 10.89 2.47
CA LEU A 153 14.29 10.32 3.47
C LEU A 153 14.80 10.54 4.90
N GLU A 154 16.07 10.24 5.17
CA GLU A 154 16.69 10.44 6.47
C GLU A 154 16.62 11.90 6.92
N GLU A 155 16.96 12.85 6.04
CA GLU A 155 16.90 14.27 6.33
C GLU A 155 15.47 14.70 6.66
N HIS A 156 14.49 14.24 5.86
CA HIS A 156 13.08 14.54 6.09
C HIS A 156 12.61 14.06 7.46
N LEU A 157 12.91 12.81 7.82
CA LEU A 157 12.53 12.24 9.13
C LEU A 157 13.21 13.00 10.26
N ASN A 158 14.52 13.22 10.16
CA ASN A 158 15.27 13.85 11.23
C ASN A 158 14.96 15.35 11.43
N ARG A 159 14.53 16.09 10.39
CA ARG A 159 14.06 17.48 10.54
C ARG A 159 12.81 17.59 11.41
N ARG A 160 12.02 16.52 11.53
CA ARG A 160 10.77 16.45 12.31
C ARG A 160 10.97 15.86 13.72
N LEU A 161 12.19 15.49 14.08
CA LEU A 161 12.57 15.08 15.44
C LEU A 161 12.98 16.31 16.28
N ILE A 162 12.01 16.93 16.94
CA ILE A 162 12.20 18.24 17.62
C ILE A 162 12.97 18.10 18.96
N HIS A 163 13.04 16.89 19.56
CA HIS A 163 13.54 16.71 20.93
C HIS A 163 14.43 15.47 21.16
N THR A 164 15.11 14.96 20.13
CA THR A 164 15.96 13.76 20.26
C THR A 164 17.42 14.05 19.92
N ALA A 165 18.34 13.69 20.82
CA ALA A 165 19.79 13.82 20.60
C ALA A 165 20.35 12.77 19.62
N ARG A 166 19.73 11.59 19.57
CA ARG A 166 20.05 10.50 18.64
C ARG A 166 19.18 10.61 17.37
N ARG A 167 19.83 10.69 16.21
CA ARG A 167 19.16 10.78 14.90
C ARG A 167 18.95 9.40 14.29
N ILE A 168 18.02 9.31 13.33
CA ILE A 168 17.87 8.17 12.43
C ILE A 168 19.06 8.17 11.46
N ASP A 169 19.60 7.00 11.19
CA ASP A 169 20.70 6.76 10.25
C ASP A 169 20.27 5.63 9.29
N LEU A 170 20.15 5.94 8.01
CA LEU A 170 19.70 5.02 6.96
C LEU A 170 20.84 4.59 6.05
N SER A 171 22.10 4.96 6.34
CA SER A 171 23.27 4.68 5.50
C SER A 171 23.42 3.19 5.18
N ASP A 172 23.34 2.34 6.21
CA ASP A 172 23.39 0.87 6.09
C ASP A 172 22.01 0.21 6.06
N CYS A 173 20.93 1.00 6.01
CA CYS A 173 19.57 0.47 6.00
C CYS A 173 19.18 -0.03 4.59
N GLU A 174 18.68 -1.27 4.53
CA GLU A 174 18.07 -1.84 3.33
C GLU A 174 16.63 -1.33 3.16
N LEU A 175 16.25 -1.00 1.92
CA LEU A 175 14.88 -0.65 1.59
C LEU A 175 14.18 -1.89 1.05
N SER A 176 13.28 -2.45 1.84
CA SER A 176 12.45 -3.59 1.49
C SER A 176 11.17 -3.13 0.80
N PHE A 177 10.55 -4.01 0.00
CA PHE A 177 9.24 -3.74 -0.56
C PHE A 177 8.18 -3.91 0.55
N THR A 178 7.57 -2.80 0.97
CA THR A 178 6.55 -2.75 2.02
C THR A 178 5.19 -2.37 1.44
N HIS A 179 4.11 -2.87 2.05
CA HIS A 179 2.74 -2.56 1.69
C HIS A 179 2.23 -1.28 2.37
N LEU A 180 2.59 -1.05 3.63
CA LEU A 180 2.24 0.10 4.47
C LEU A 180 0.74 0.34 4.78
N ASP A 181 -0.19 -0.43 4.18
CA ASP A 181 -1.60 -0.50 4.63
C ASP A 181 -2.19 -1.93 4.63
N PRO A 182 -1.55 -2.94 5.25
CA PRO A 182 -2.04 -4.34 5.27
C PRO A 182 -3.14 -4.52 6.33
N VAL A 183 -4.29 -3.89 6.11
CA VAL A 183 -5.46 -3.91 7.00
C VAL A 183 -6.55 -4.85 6.50
N PRO A 184 -7.50 -5.28 7.37
CA PRO A 184 -8.58 -6.20 6.98
C PRO A 184 -9.36 -5.81 5.72
N ARG A 185 -9.59 -4.51 5.50
CA ARG A 185 -10.30 -3.99 4.31
C ARG A 185 -9.51 -4.17 3.00
N ASN A 186 -8.19 -4.24 3.08
CA ASN A 186 -7.26 -4.40 1.96
C ASN A 186 -6.79 -5.85 1.81
N ILE A 187 -7.39 -6.79 2.55
CA ILE A 187 -7.03 -8.21 2.50
C ILE A 187 -8.25 -9.01 2.06
N ARG A 188 -8.03 -9.86 1.06
CA ARG A 188 -8.98 -10.91 0.65
C ARG A 188 -8.33 -12.26 0.83
N PHE A 189 -9.13 -13.27 1.11
CA PHE A 189 -8.69 -14.66 1.02
C PHE A 189 -9.32 -15.31 -0.19
N THR A 190 -8.46 -15.86 -1.04
CA THR A 190 -8.85 -16.72 -2.16
C THR A 190 -9.46 -18.03 -1.63
N HIS A 191 -10.14 -18.78 -2.49
CA HIS A 191 -10.81 -20.03 -2.10
C HIS A 191 -9.87 -21.10 -1.56
N ASP A 192 -8.59 -21.08 -1.96
CA ASP A 192 -7.56 -22.01 -1.49
C ASP A 192 -6.85 -21.54 -0.20
N GLY A 193 -7.24 -20.38 0.34
CA GLY A 193 -6.75 -19.87 1.61
C GLY A 193 -5.53 -18.96 1.51
N ARG A 194 -5.02 -18.65 0.30
CA ARG A 194 -3.96 -17.65 0.14
C ARG A 194 -4.48 -16.25 0.40
N ALA A 195 -3.63 -15.44 1.05
CA ALA A 195 -3.86 -14.01 1.20
C ALA A 195 -3.77 -13.33 -0.17
N CYS A 196 -4.59 -12.31 -0.37
CA CYS A 196 -4.59 -11.41 -1.51
C CYS A 196 -4.56 -9.98 -0.97
N LEU A 197 -3.48 -9.25 -1.26
CA LEU A 197 -3.30 -7.87 -0.83
C LEU A 197 -3.80 -6.92 -1.92
N LEU A 198 -4.67 -6.01 -1.50
CA LEU A 198 -5.30 -4.97 -2.30
C LEU A 198 -4.76 -3.59 -1.89
N ASP A 199 -5.04 -2.58 -2.71
CA ASP A 199 -4.72 -1.17 -2.43
C ASP A 199 -3.22 -0.90 -2.20
N TRP A 200 -2.52 -0.69 -3.31
CA TRP A 200 -1.07 -0.53 -3.34
C TRP A 200 -0.63 0.94 -3.34
N GLY A 201 -1.56 1.86 -3.03
CA GLY A 201 -1.30 3.30 -3.10
C GLY A 201 -0.26 3.81 -2.10
N SER A 202 -0.10 3.13 -0.97
CA SER A 202 0.92 3.46 0.04
C SER A 202 2.22 2.66 -0.12
N ALA A 203 2.22 1.64 -0.98
CA ALA A 203 3.30 0.68 -1.07
C ALA A 203 4.53 1.22 -1.82
N GLY A 204 5.68 0.64 -1.55
CA GLY A 204 6.95 1.05 -2.17
C GLY A 204 8.16 0.46 -1.48
N TYR A 205 9.35 0.94 -1.84
CA TYR A 205 10.59 0.56 -1.18
C TYR A 205 10.84 1.48 0.00
N TYR A 206 10.92 0.91 1.20
CA TYR A 206 11.11 1.64 2.44
C TYR A 206 11.86 0.77 3.47
N PRO A 207 12.44 1.34 4.52
CA PRO A 207 12.92 0.53 5.63
C PRO A 207 11.79 -0.35 6.18
N ARG A 208 12.02 -1.68 6.30
CA ARG A 208 10.98 -2.64 6.72
C ARG A 208 10.31 -2.29 8.06
N TRP A 209 11.00 -1.58 8.94
CA TRP A 209 10.46 -1.15 10.22
C TRP A 209 9.34 -0.09 10.07
N LEU A 210 9.22 0.59 8.93
CA LEU A 210 8.08 1.46 8.63
C LEU A 210 6.77 0.69 8.45
N GLU A 211 6.80 -0.59 8.02
CA GLU A 211 5.61 -1.45 8.01
C GLU A 211 5.06 -1.62 9.44
N ARG A 212 5.95 -1.71 10.44
CA ARG A 212 5.56 -1.77 11.85
C ARG A 212 4.98 -0.45 12.35
N CYS A 213 5.56 0.68 11.93
CA CYS A 213 5.00 1.99 12.22
C CYS A 213 3.58 2.12 11.67
N ALA A 214 3.36 1.71 10.42
CA ALA A 214 2.05 1.74 9.79
C ALA A 214 1.04 0.90 10.57
N LEU A 215 1.37 -0.33 10.94
CA LEU A 215 0.52 -1.19 11.78
C LEU A 215 0.15 -0.54 13.13
N ARG A 216 1.12 0.08 13.81
CA ARG A 216 0.89 0.72 15.13
C ARG A 216 0.03 1.99 15.06
N LEU A 217 0.11 2.73 13.95
CA LEU A 217 -0.67 3.94 13.74
C LEU A 217 -2.09 3.65 13.23
N ASN A 218 -2.28 2.49 12.61
CA ASN A 218 -3.55 2.12 12.01
C ASN A 218 -4.58 1.72 13.06
N THR A 219 -5.37 2.70 13.47
CA THR A 219 -6.55 2.49 14.33
C THR A 219 -7.83 2.22 13.53
N GLY A 220 -7.76 2.25 12.19
CA GLY A 220 -8.84 1.86 11.27
C GLY A 220 -10.18 2.56 11.51
N ARG A 221 -11.28 1.84 11.21
CA ARG A 221 -12.66 2.28 11.50
C ARG A 221 -12.95 2.21 13.00
N ASN A 222 -12.76 3.31 13.72
CA ASN A 222 -13.10 3.42 15.16
C ASN A 222 -12.44 2.34 16.05
N GLY A 223 -11.21 1.92 15.73
CA GLY A 223 -10.47 0.92 16.52
C GLY A 223 -10.69 -0.54 16.12
N ILE A 224 -11.54 -0.82 15.13
CA ILE A 224 -11.83 -2.22 14.70
C ILE A 224 -10.57 -2.91 14.16
N ASP A 225 -9.75 -2.20 13.39
CA ASP A 225 -8.56 -2.78 12.77
C ASP A 225 -7.40 -2.95 13.78
N THR A 226 -7.46 -2.26 14.93
CA THR A 226 -6.38 -2.25 15.94
C THR A 226 -5.97 -3.65 16.40
N GLU A 227 -6.94 -4.52 16.67
CA GLU A 227 -6.65 -5.87 17.12
C GLU A 227 -6.01 -6.73 16.03
N PHE A 228 -6.44 -6.56 14.77
CA PHE A 228 -5.79 -7.22 13.63
C PHE A 228 -4.34 -6.75 13.48
N CYS A 229 -4.11 -5.43 13.49
CA CYS A 229 -2.79 -4.85 13.34
C CYS A 229 -1.83 -5.32 14.44
N ARG A 230 -2.32 -5.37 15.69
CA ARG A 230 -1.55 -5.91 16.84
C ARG A 230 -1.18 -7.37 16.64
N LEU A 231 -2.14 -8.22 16.29
CA LEU A 231 -1.90 -9.65 16.05
C LEU A 231 -0.96 -9.89 14.88
N LEU A 232 -1.07 -9.11 13.81
CA LEU A 232 -0.17 -9.18 12.66
C LEU A 232 1.24 -8.72 13.04
N GLU A 233 1.39 -7.66 13.82
CA GLU A 233 2.69 -7.23 14.33
C GLU A 233 3.35 -8.35 15.17
N GLU A 234 2.58 -9.01 16.04
CA GLU A 234 3.06 -10.14 16.84
C GLU A 234 3.46 -11.32 15.97
N ALA A 235 2.67 -11.66 14.94
CA ALA A 235 2.96 -12.76 14.03
C ALA A 235 4.23 -12.54 13.20
N LEU A 236 4.59 -11.29 12.92
CA LEU A 236 5.83 -10.96 12.21
C LEU A 236 7.09 -11.06 13.10
N GLN A 237 6.98 -11.08 14.43
CA GLN A 237 8.13 -11.09 15.35
C GLN A 237 9.10 -12.28 15.16
N PRO A 238 8.63 -13.55 15.06
CA PRO A 238 9.54 -14.70 15.05
C PRO A 238 10.43 -14.79 13.81
N ALA A 239 9.93 -14.34 12.66
CA ALA A 239 10.62 -14.43 11.37
C ALA A 239 11.23 -13.10 10.90
N SER A 240 10.86 -11.98 11.54
CA SER A 240 11.33 -10.64 11.20
C SER A 240 11.60 -9.86 12.49
N VAL A 241 12.60 -10.34 13.25
CA VAL A 241 13.03 -9.76 14.52
C VAL A 241 13.53 -8.34 14.29
N LEU A 242 13.07 -7.41 15.12
CA LEU A 242 13.52 -6.02 15.10
C LEU A 242 14.78 -5.86 15.94
N GLU A 243 15.82 -5.30 15.33
CA GLU A 243 17.01 -4.88 16.05
C GLU A 243 16.69 -3.73 17.03
N GLU A 244 17.51 -3.56 18.07
CA GLU A 244 17.34 -2.46 19.03
C GLU A 244 17.31 -1.09 18.34
N THR A 245 18.12 -0.93 17.29
CA THR A 245 18.14 0.28 16.45
C THR A 245 16.82 0.50 15.71
N GLU A 246 16.22 -0.55 15.14
CA GLU A 246 14.91 -0.46 14.47
C GLU A 246 13.78 -0.17 15.47
N GLN A 247 13.81 -0.77 16.66
CA GLN A 247 12.86 -0.45 17.73
C GLN A 247 12.94 1.03 18.12
N PHE A 248 14.17 1.55 18.23
CA PHE A 248 14.39 2.98 18.44
C PHE A 248 13.83 3.83 17.29
N TYR A 249 14.07 3.46 16.03
CA TYR A 249 13.54 4.17 14.86
C TYR A 249 12.02 4.18 14.80
N ILE A 250 11.36 3.08 15.18
CA ILE A 250 9.89 3.04 15.27
C ILE A 250 9.39 4.08 16.29
N CYS A 251 9.99 4.15 17.49
CA CYS A 251 9.62 5.16 18.49
C CYS A 251 9.83 6.60 17.97
N GLN A 252 10.91 6.84 17.23
CA GLN A 252 11.17 8.13 16.61
C GLN A 252 10.13 8.47 15.53
N MET A 253 9.79 7.51 14.68
CA MET A 253 8.81 7.71 13.61
C MET A 253 7.41 8.01 14.15
N LEU A 254 6.98 7.34 15.21
CA LEU A 254 5.71 7.67 15.86
C LEU A 254 5.69 9.13 16.37
N SER A 255 6.84 9.63 16.83
CA SER A 255 7.01 11.04 17.20
C SER A 255 7.00 11.98 15.99
N VAL A 256 7.63 11.57 14.87
CA VAL A 256 7.60 12.32 13.59
C VAL A 256 6.17 12.50 13.11
N VAL A 257 5.38 11.42 13.11
CA VAL A 257 3.97 11.46 12.68
C VAL A 257 3.17 12.39 13.58
N TYR A 258 3.31 12.27 14.91
CA TYR A 258 2.64 13.17 15.86
C TYR A 258 3.01 14.65 15.64
N ASN A 259 4.29 14.94 15.40
CA ASN A 259 4.77 16.30 15.14
C ASN A 259 4.36 16.85 13.76
N SER A 260 3.93 15.98 12.85
CA SER A 260 3.44 16.35 11.52
C SER A 260 1.93 16.64 11.51
N ILE A 261 1.20 16.23 12.56
CA ILE A 261 -0.21 16.63 12.74
C ILE A 261 -0.24 18.11 13.09
N ARG A 262 -0.51 18.97 12.11
CA ARG A 262 -0.80 20.38 12.37
C ARG A 262 -2.13 20.47 13.12
N TYR A 263 -2.11 20.98 14.35
CA TYR A 263 -3.32 21.51 14.97
C TYR A 263 -3.77 22.72 14.15
N SER A 264 -4.76 22.52 13.28
CA SER A 264 -5.57 23.61 12.75
C SER A 264 -6.36 24.19 13.92
N TRP A 265 -5.86 25.28 14.51
CA TRP A 265 -6.60 26.13 15.45
C TRP A 265 -7.55 27.06 14.70
#